data_AF-A0A1B6I6X2-F1
#
_entry.id   AF-A0A1B6I6X2-F1
#
_cell.length_a   1.000
_cell.length_b   1.000
_cell.length_c   1.000
_cell.angle_alpha   90.00
_cell.angle_beta   90.00
_cell.angle_gamma   90.00
#
_symmetry.space_group_name_H-M   'P 1'
#
loop_
_entity.id
_entity.type
_entity.pdbx_description
1 polymer ?
#
loop_
_entity_poly.entity_id
_entity_poly.type
_entity_poly.pdbx_seq_one_letter_code
_entity_poly.pdbx_strand_id
1 'polypeptide(L)'
;MKCGVCVSLCAIVLNCLVSVFGLQQQYGRSQPVYLNQFAVHVPSGDVDADAIAAKHGFVNLGQIGSLKGFYLLEHAKVRKRSVSHSEEHHGKLSAESKVAWFQQQHEKKRHKRDFSDPNFPSFGDFQNLFTHGNLQGLTNQHHNRYRGIGPLNIFPDPLFKEQWYLNGGAKDGYDMNISPAWQKGYTGKGVVVSILDDGIQTNHPDLALNYDSEASTDINDNDNDPMPRDNGDNKHGTRCAGEVAAVAFNNYCGIGVAYNASIGGVRMLDGT
;
A
#
# COMPACT_ATOMS: atom_id res chain seq x y z
N MET A 1 -67.50 -1.12 -60.49
CA MET A 1 -67.80 -1.98 -59.33
C MET A 1 -66.88 -1.57 -58.20
N LYS A 2 -67.43 -1.52 -56.98
CA LYS A 2 -66.89 -1.06 -55.68
C LYS A 2 -65.48 -1.63 -55.38
N CYS A 3 -64.53 -1.09 -54.61
CA CYS A 3 -64.35 -0.17 -53.48
C CYS A 3 -62.91 0.41 -53.62
N GLY A 4 -62.47 1.58 -53.12
CA GLY A 4 -62.50 2.13 -51.77
C GLY A 4 -61.05 2.27 -51.23
N VAL A 5 -60.77 3.35 -50.46
CA VAL A 5 -59.51 3.72 -49.73
C VAL A 5 -58.49 4.54 -50.57
N CYS A 6 -58.44 5.89 -50.51
CA CYS A 6 -58.05 6.83 -49.43
C CYS A 6 -56.53 6.73 -49.07
N VAL A 7 -55.65 7.48 -49.73
CA VAL A 7 -55.12 8.82 -49.38
C VAL A 7 -54.26 8.86 -48.09
N SER A 8 -52.97 9.15 -48.32
CA SER A 8 -52.05 9.99 -47.53
C SER A 8 -51.35 9.52 -46.26
N LEU A 9 -50.08 9.97 -46.22
CA LEU A 9 -49.30 10.43 -45.08
C LEU A 9 -48.76 9.39 -44.09
N CYS A 10 -47.50 9.01 -44.31
CA CYS A 10 -46.56 8.73 -43.21
C CYS A 10 -45.15 9.19 -43.59
N ALA A 11 -44.91 10.48 -43.34
CA ALA A 11 -43.58 10.97 -43.04
C ALA A 11 -43.25 10.63 -41.58
N ILE A 12 -41.96 10.46 -41.28
CA ILE A 12 -41.36 10.44 -39.94
C ILE A 12 -41.56 9.15 -39.12
N VAL A 13 -40.87 8.06 -39.47
CA VAL A 13 -40.29 7.13 -38.48
C VAL A 13 -39.02 6.49 -39.06
N LEU A 14 -37.91 7.22 -39.11
CA LEU A 14 -36.59 6.60 -39.27
C LEU A 14 -35.56 7.35 -38.41
N ASN A 15 -35.90 7.50 -37.13
CA ASN A 15 -35.09 8.25 -36.16
C ASN A 15 -35.11 7.60 -34.77
N CYS A 16 -35.06 6.26 -34.71
CA CYS A 16 -35.09 5.54 -33.43
C CYS A 16 -34.34 4.19 -33.46
N LEU A 17 -33.10 4.13 -33.96
CA LEU A 17 -32.25 2.93 -33.78
C LEU A 17 -30.74 3.25 -33.60
N VAL A 18 -30.40 4.44 -33.09
CA VAL A 18 -29.01 4.76 -32.67
C VAL A 18 -29.05 5.44 -31.30
N SER A 19 -29.57 4.77 -30.28
CA SER A 19 -29.59 5.32 -28.93
C SER A 19 -29.84 4.28 -27.84
N VAL A 20 -29.30 3.06 -27.96
CA VAL A 20 -29.20 2.13 -26.81
C VAL A 20 -27.95 1.25 -26.91
N PHE A 21 -26.76 1.86 -26.98
CA PHE A 21 -25.54 1.18 -26.56
C PHE A 21 -24.67 2.20 -25.81
N GLY A 22 -24.49 1.97 -24.51
CA GLY A 22 -23.43 2.59 -23.74
C GLY A 22 -23.77 3.79 -22.87
N LEU A 23 -24.92 3.82 -22.19
CA LEU A 23 -25.00 4.52 -20.89
C LEU A 23 -24.83 3.50 -19.76
N GLN A 24 -23.72 2.78 -19.76
CA GLN A 24 -23.14 2.38 -18.49
C GLN A 24 -22.56 3.64 -17.87
N GLN A 25 -23.35 4.19 -16.94
CA GLN A 25 -22.94 5.16 -15.95
C GLN A 25 -21.58 4.72 -15.39
N GLN A 26 -20.49 5.29 -15.91
CA GLN A 26 -19.17 5.10 -15.34
C GLN A 26 -19.21 5.80 -13.98
N TYR A 27 -19.48 5.00 -12.94
CA TYR A 27 -19.24 5.39 -11.56
C TYR A 27 -17.84 6.02 -11.49
N GLY A 28 -17.81 7.30 -11.08
CA GLY A 28 -16.71 8.22 -11.29
C GLY A 28 -15.37 7.68 -10.85
N ARG A 29 -14.61 7.14 -11.80
CA ARG A 29 -13.16 7.04 -11.65
C ARG A 29 -12.63 8.46 -11.86
N SER A 30 -12.07 9.04 -10.80
CA SER A 30 -11.32 10.29 -10.89
C SER A 30 -10.28 10.12 -12.00
N GLN A 31 -10.32 11.01 -13.00
CA GLN A 31 -9.39 10.98 -14.12
C GLN A 31 -7.96 11.19 -13.60
N PRO A 32 -6.97 10.42 -14.09
CA PRO A 32 -5.58 10.58 -13.65
C PRO A 32 -5.06 11.96 -14.03
N VAL A 33 -4.34 12.59 -13.11
CA VAL A 33 -3.60 13.84 -13.37
C VAL A 33 -2.20 13.48 -13.84
N TYR A 34 -1.94 13.67 -15.13
CA TYR A 34 -0.65 13.47 -15.76
C TYR A 34 0.31 14.64 -15.48
N LEU A 35 1.58 14.29 -15.29
CA LEU A 35 2.68 15.22 -15.04
C LEU A 35 3.49 15.47 -16.32
N ASN A 36 4.41 16.41 -16.28
CA ASN A 36 5.34 16.71 -17.38
C ASN A 36 6.58 15.77 -17.43
N GLN A 37 6.55 14.69 -16.66
CA GLN A 37 7.63 13.73 -16.51
C GLN A 37 7.27 12.37 -17.13
N PHE A 38 8.27 11.66 -17.61
CA PHE A 38 8.16 10.38 -18.31
C PHE A 38 9.21 9.42 -17.78
N ALA A 39 8.79 8.25 -17.31
CA ALA A 39 9.72 7.15 -17.07
C ALA A 39 9.99 6.46 -18.41
N VAL A 40 11.25 6.29 -18.77
CA VAL A 40 11.66 5.77 -20.08
C VAL A 40 12.71 4.68 -19.87
N HIS A 41 12.49 3.51 -20.46
CA HIS A 41 13.43 2.39 -20.43
C HIS A 41 14.30 2.44 -21.70
N VAL A 42 15.58 2.73 -21.53
CA VAL A 42 16.62 2.78 -22.55
C VAL A 42 17.71 1.76 -22.17
N PRO A 43 17.62 0.50 -22.64
CA PRO A 43 18.54 -0.56 -22.22
C PRO A 43 20.01 -0.32 -22.58
N SER A 44 20.27 0.53 -23.57
CA SER A 44 21.62 0.82 -24.05
C SER A 44 22.39 1.78 -23.14
N GLY A 45 21.74 2.42 -22.16
CA GLY A 45 22.40 3.19 -21.11
C GLY A 45 22.18 4.70 -21.20
N ASP A 46 22.97 5.40 -20.39
CA ASP A 46 22.90 6.82 -20.07
C ASP A 46 23.18 7.72 -21.29
N VAL A 47 24.23 7.39 -22.05
CA VAL A 47 24.63 8.16 -23.25
C VAL A 47 23.47 8.24 -24.26
N ASP A 48 22.76 7.13 -24.46
CA ASP A 48 21.64 7.09 -25.39
C ASP A 48 20.38 7.75 -24.82
N ALA A 49 20.14 7.63 -23.51
CA ALA A 49 19.06 8.34 -22.84
C ALA A 49 19.23 9.86 -22.96
N ASP A 50 20.45 10.37 -22.76
CA ASP A 50 20.80 11.78 -22.94
C ASP A 50 20.62 12.23 -24.39
N ALA A 51 21.05 11.42 -25.35
CA ALA A 51 20.88 11.72 -26.77
C ALA A 51 19.40 11.80 -27.17
N ILE A 52 18.57 10.87 -26.69
CA ILE A 52 17.12 10.87 -26.91
C ILE A 52 16.48 12.09 -26.26
N ALA A 53 16.87 12.41 -25.03
CA ALA A 53 16.35 13.57 -24.31
C ALA A 53 16.66 14.87 -25.07
N ALA A 54 17.92 15.08 -25.44
CA ALA A 54 18.36 16.24 -26.21
C ALA A 54 17.67 16.34 -27.59
N LYS A 55 17.54 15.21 -28.31
CA LYS A 55 16.89 15.16 -29.63
C LYS A 55 15.44 15.65 -29.58
N HIS A 56 14.71 15.32 -28.52
CA HIS A 56 13.28 15.61 -28.41
C HIS A 56 12.93 16.78 -27.49
N GLY A 57 13.93 17.44 -26.91
CA GLY A 57 13.77 18.59 -26.03
C GLY A 57 13.40 18.25 -24.58
N PHE A 58 13.63 17.02 -24.15
CA PHE A 58 13.54 16.64 -22.74
C PHE A 58 14.83 16.98 -21.99
N VAL A 59 14.70 17.13 -20.67
CA VAL A 59 15.79 17.12 -19.71
C VAL A 59 15.84 15.72 -19.10
N ASN A 60 17.00 15.06 -19.14
CA ASN A 60 17.21 13.80 -18.43
C ASN A 60 17.52 14.10 -16.96
N LEU A 61 16.66 13.66 -16.05
CA LEU A 61 16.84 13.81 -14.60
C LEU A 61 17.70 12.68 -14.00
N GLY A 62 18.16 11.73 -14.84
CA GLY A 62 18.99 10.62 -14.45
C GLY A 62 18.22 9.31 -14.28
N GLN A 63 18.93 8.29 -13.83
CA GLN A 63 18.37 6.95 -13.61
C GLN A 63 17.40 6.95 -12.43
N ILE A 64 16.29 6.23 -12.56
CA ILE A 64 15.28 6.07 -11.51
C ILE A 64 15.82 5.07 -10.46
N GLY A 65 16.49 5.60 -9.44
CA GLY A 65 17.06 4.79 -8.37
C GLY A 65 17.95 3.66 -8.89
N SER A 66 17.72 2.44 -8.39
CA SER A 66 18.46 1.23 -8.79
C SER A 66 17.94 0.56 -10.07
N LEU A 67 16.90 1.11 -10.71
CA LEU A 67 16.31 0.55 -11.93
C LEU A 67 17.22 0.82 -13.14
N LYS A 68 18.14 -0.11 -13.39
CA LYS A 68 19.10 -0.02 -14.50
C LYS A 68 18.39 0.19 -15.84
N GLY A 69 18.83 1.20 -16.58
CA GLY A 69 18.26 1.54 -17.90
C GLY A 69 16.93 2.29 -17.84
N PHE A 70 16.36 2.56 -16.66
CA PHE A 70 15.16 3.39 -16.52
C PHE A 70 15.55 4.80 -16.13
N TYR A 71 15.12 5.77 -16.93
CA TYR A 71 15.44 7.19 -16.77
C TYR A 71 14.18 8.01 -16.60
N LEU A 72 14.26 9.08 -15.81
CA LEU A 72 13.18 10.06 -15.67
C LEU A 72 13.45 11.25 -16.59
N LEU A 73 12.63 11.43 -17.61
CA LEU A 73 12.71 12.55 -18.54
C LEU A 73 11.64 13.59 -18.24
N GLU A 74 11.99 14.88 -18.25
CA GLU A 74 11.05 15.99 -18.07
C GLU A 74 10.99 16.87 -19.32
N HIS A 75 9.80 17.32 -19.72
CA HIS A 75 9.67 18.22 -20.86
C HIS A 75 8.97 19.53 -20.50
N ALA A 76 9.66 20.66 -20.67
CA ALA A 76 9.19 21.99 -20.26
C ALA A 76 7.91 22.47 -20.99
N LYS A 77 7.64 21.98 -22.21
CA LYS A 77 6.41 22.31 -22.95
C LYS A 77 5.21 21.44 -22.60
N VAL A 78 5.40 20.37 -21.82
CA VAL A 78 4.29 19.57 -21.29
C VAL A 78 3.80 20.22 -20.00
N ARG A 79 2.48 20.32 -19.83
CA ARG A 79 1.90 20.92 -18.62
C ARG A 79 2.28 20.07 -17.40
N LYS A 80 2.68 20.73 -16.31
CA LYS A 80 3.01 20.07 -15.04
C LYS A 80 1.85 19.27 -14.45
N ARG A 81 0.61 19.65 -14.74
CA ARG A 81 -0.61 18.89 -14.40
C ARG A 81 -1.59 18.96 -15.57
N SER A 82 -2.11 17.81 -15.98
CA SER A 82 -3.05 17.67 -17.09
C SER A 82 -4.01 16.51 -16.87
N VAL A 83 -5.27 16.64 -17.28
CA VAL A 83 -6.25 15.53 -17.27
C VAL A 83 -6.12 14.61 -18.49
N SER A 84 -5.31 15.01 -19.48
CA SER A 84 -4.98 14.23 -20.66
C SER A 84 -3.46 14.08 -20.80
N HIS A 85 -3.05 12.93 -21.33
CA HIS A 85 -1.66 12.65 -21.64
C HIS A 85 -1.22 13.40 -22.91
N SER A 86 0.08 13.53 -23.12
CA SER A 86 0.64 14.26 -24.26
C SER A 86 0.93 13.34 -25.44
N GLU A 87 -0.01 13.25 -26.38
CA GLU A 87 0.10 12.43 -27.61
C GLU A 87 1.36 12.75 -28.42
N GLU A 88 1.71 14.04 -28.56
CA GLU A 88 2.91 14.47 -29.29
C GLU A 88 4.18 13.81 -28.73
N HIS A 89 4.33 13.79 -27.41
CA HIS A 89 5.53 13.28 -26.74
C HIS A 89 5.53 11.75 -26.68
N HIS A 90 4.35 11.12 -26.62
CA HIS A 90 4.22 9.67 -26.83
C HIS A 90 4.67 9.27 -28.24
N GLY A 91 4.31 10.04 -29.26
CA GLY A 91 4.76 9.83 -30.64
C GLY A 91 6.29 9.93 -30.77
N LYS A 92 6.91 10.93 -30.15
CA LYS A 92 8.37 11.10 -30.15
C LYS A 92 9.10 9.92 -29.52
N LEU A 93 8.69 9.48 -28.33
CA LEU A 93 9.34 8.39 -27.61
C LEU A 93 9.07 7.01 -28.24
N SER A 94 7.87 6.78 -28.77
CA SER A 94 7.53 5.51 -29.44
C SER A 94 8.24 5.32 -30.79
N ALA A 95 8.67 6.41 -31.44
CA ALA A 95 9.44 6.36 -32.67
C ALA A 95 10.94 6.03 -32.46
N GLU A 96 11.45 6.08 -31.22
CA GLU A 96 12.85 5.80 -30.94
C GLU A 96 13.09 4.28 -30.82
N SER A 97 13.92 3.73 -31.71
CA SER A 97 14.26 2.31 -31.70
C SER A 97 15.00 1.84 -30.45
N LYS A 98 15.63 2.77 -29.72
CA LYS A 98 16.35 2.51 -28.46
C LYS A 98 15.46 2.62 -27.22
N VAL A 99 14.23 3.13 -27.35
CA VAL A 99 13.25 3.18 -26.26
C VAL A 99 12.46 1.88 -26.25
N ALA A 100 12.72 1.03 -25.26
CA ALA A 100 12.02 -0.25 -25.13
C ALA A 100 10.63 -0.09 -24.50
N TRP A 101 10.45 0.92 -23.65
CA TRP A 101 9.20 1.20 -22.96
C TRP A 101 9.21 2.64 -22.44
N PHE A 102 8.03 3.26 -22.31
CA PHE A 102 7.89 4.51 -21.58
C PHE A 102 6.48 4.69 -21.00
N GLN A 103 6.36 5.56 -19.99
CA GLN A 103 5.09 5.98 -19.43
C GLN A 103 5.17 7.43 -18.95
N GLN A 104 4.22 8.26 -19.37
CA GLN A 104 4.01 9.57 -18.76
C GLN A 104 3.53 9.39 -17.32
N GLN A 105 4.25 10.01 -16.38
CA GLN A 105 3.96 9.91 -14.96
C GLN A 105 2.63 10.57 -14.65
N HIS A 106 1.90 9.98 -13.71
CA HIS A 106 0.61 10.51 -13.27
C HIS A 106 0.40 10.16 -11.80
N GLU A 107 -0.37 10.99 -11.12
CA GLU A 107 -0.66 10.81 -9.70
C GLU A 107 -1.42 9.49 -9.46
N LYS A 108 -1.05 8.79 -8.38
CA LYS A 108 -1.79 7.63 -7.87
C LYS A 108 -2.50 8.05 -6.60
N LYS A 109 -3.81 7.79 -6.54
CA LYS A 109 -4.60 8.09 -5.34
C LYS A 109 -4.55 6.93 -4.37
N ARG A 110 -4.13 7.20 -3.14
CA ARG A 110 -4.21 6.25 -2.02
C ARG A 110 -5.65 6.19 -1.51
N HIS A 111 -6.14 4.99 -1.24
CA HIS A 111 -7.38 4.77 -0.51
C HIS A 111 -7.05 4.12 0.83
N LYS A 112 -7.20 4.86 1.93
CA LYS A 112 -6.97 4.33 3.27
C LYS A 112 -8.11 3.37 3.62
N ARG A 113 -7.78 2.19 4.13
CA ARG A 113 -8.76 1.29 4.73
C ARG A 113 -8.80 1.63 6.21
N ASP A 114 -9.61 2.61 6.58
CA ASP A 114 -9.81 2.90 7.99
C ASP A 114 -10.82 1.91 8.57
N PHE A 115 -10.45 1.28 9.69
CA PHE A 115 -11.38 0.56 10.53
C PHE A 115 -11.99 1.56 11.52
N SER A 116 -13.13 2.15 11.15
CA SER A 116 -13.91 3.04 12.02
C SER A 116 -15.22 2.34 12.38
N ASP A 117 -15.14 1.30 13.20
CA ASP A 117 -16.35 0.80 13.87
C ASP A 117 -16.48 1.54 15.21
N PRO A 118 -17.48 2.42 15.37
CA PRO A 118 -17.70 3.15 16.62
C PRO A 118 -18.08 2.23 17.80
N ASN A 119 -18.38 0.96 17.55
CA ASN A 119 -18.64 -0.05 18.60
C ASN A 119 -17.43 -0.92 18.92
N PHE A 120 -16.31 -0.75 18.21
CA PHE A 120 -15.08 -1.48 18.54
C PHE A 120 -14.39 -0.73 19.70
N PRO A 121 -14.02 -1.42 20.78
CA PRO A 121 -13.49 -0.76 21.97
C PRO A 121 -12.23 0.05 21.59
N SER A 122 -12.14 1.29 22.07
CA SER A 122 -10.89 2.05 21.99
C SER A 122 -9.84 1.36 22.87
N PHE A 123 -8.56 1.64 22.64
CA PHE A 123 -7.45 1.11 23.45
C PHE A 123 -7.68 1.30 24.96
N GLY A 124 -8.32 2.41 25.37
CA GLY A 124 -8.68 2.67 26.77
C GLY A 124 -9.86 1.83 27.33
N ASP A 125 -10.73 1.32 26.47
CA ASP A 125 -11.90 0.53 26.86
C ASP A 125 -11.54 -0.95 27.10
N PHE A 126 -10.51 -1.46 26.41
CA PHE A 126 -9.97 -2.79 26.65
C PHE A 126 -9.40 -2.94 28.07
N GLN A 127 -8.77 -1.90 28.63
CA GLN A 127 -8.29 -1.90 30.02
C GLN A 127 -9.43 -2.13 31.05
N ASN A 128 -10.64 -1.63 30.77
CA ASN A 128 -11.78 -1.70 31.68
C ASN A 128 -12.58 -3.01 31.58
N LEU A 129 -12.63 -3.66 30.41
CA LEU A 129 -13.35 -4.92 30.21
C LEU A 129 -12.74 -6.11 30.97
N PHE A 130 -11.42 -6.10 31.21
CA PHE A 130 -10.71 -7.20 31.87
C PHE A 130 -10.36 -6.97 33.34
N THR A 131 -10.59 -5.77 33.87
CA THR A 131 -10.48 -5.53 35.33
C THR A 131 -11.68 -6.09 36.11
N HIS A 132 -12.79 -6.38 35.44
CA HIS A 132 -14.03 -6.87 36.06
C HIS A 132 -14.51 -8.24 35.53
N GLY A 133 -13.80 -8.85 34.58
CA GLY A 133 -14.14 -10.14 33.98
C GLY A 133 -13.47 -11.31 34.68
N ASN A 134 -14.20 -12.03 35.53
CA ASN A 134 -13.77 -13.29 36.12
C ASN A 134 -13.55 -14.34 35.01
N LEU A 135 -12.29 -14.73 34.75
CA LEU A 135 -11.91 -15.81 33.83
C LEU A 135 -12.18 -17.20 34.46
N GLN A 136 -13.42 -17.47 34.84
CA GLN A 136 -13.89 -18.82 35.18
C GLN A 136 -14.92 -19.24 34.14
N GLY A 137 -14.48 -19.89 33.05
CA GLY A 137 -15.44 -20.38 32.05
C GLY A 137 -14.93 -20.92 30.71
N LEU A 138 -13.64 -21.22 30.53
CA LEU A 138 -13.13 -21.83 29.29
C LEU A 138 -12.58 -23.23 29.53
N THR A 139 -13.44 -24.13 30.04
CA THR A 139 -13.20 -25.57 29.98
C THR A 139 -14.23 -26.20 29.07
N ASN A 140 -13.73 -27.05 28.18
CA ASN A 140 -14.42 -27.76 27.09
C ASN A 140 -14.46 -26.97 25.79
N GLN A 141 -13.55 -27.31 24.87
CA GLN A 141 -13.89 -27.88 23.55
C GLN A 141 -12.64 -28.54 22.96
N HIS A 142 -12.87 -29.67 22.27
CA HIS A 142 -11.92 -30.61 21.69
C HIS A 142 -10.59 -30.02 21.20
N HIS A 143 -9.52 -30.29 21.97
CA HIS A 143 -8.15 -29.92 21.66
C HIS A 143 -7.69 -30.52 20.33
N ASN A 144 -7.42 -29.67 19.35
CA ASN A 144 -6.61 -30.01 18.19
C ASN A 144 -5.23 -30.47 18.69
N ARG A 145 -4.94 -31.77 18.54
CA ARG A 145 -3.72 -32.47 18.99
C ARG A 145 -2.39 -31.90 18.43
N TYR A 146 -2.44 -30.86 17.60
CA TYR A 146 -1.28 -30.16 17.02
C TYR A 146 -0.94 -28.81 17.69
N ARG A 147 -1.74 -28.34 18.65
CA ARG A 147 -1.38 -27.16 19.45
C ARG A 147 -0.46 -27.57 20.58
N GLY A 148 0.85 -27.54 20.33
CA GLY A 148 1.85 -27.69 21.39
C GLY A 148 1.66 -26.59 22.41
N ILE A 149 1.24 -26.96 23.62
CA ILE A 149 1.23 -26.18 24.89
C ILE A 149 1.09 -24.66 24.68
N GLY A 150 -0.13 -24.16 24.87
CA GLY A 150 -0.52 -22.79 24.49
C GLY A 150 0.38 -21.68 25.05
N PRO A 151 0.61 -20.60 24.27
CA PRO A 151 1.58 -19.53 24.57
C PRO A 151 1.15 -18.59 25.69
N LEU A 152 0.09 -18.88 26.44
CA LEU A 152 -0.66 -17.92 27.28
C LEU A 152 0.14 -17.25 28.43
N ASN A 153 1.45 -17.51 28.57
CA ASN A 153 2.26 -16.86 29.60
C ASN A 153 3.78 -16.77 29.28
N ILE A 154 4.19 -16.89 28.01
CA ILE A 154 5.63 -16.84 27.68
C ILE A 154 6.13 -15.40 27.63
N PHE A 155 5.33 -14.49 27.08
CA PHE A 155 5.70 -13.10 26.87
C PHE A 155 5.12 -12.22 27.99
N PRO A 156 5.94 -11.40 28.67
CA PRO A 156 5.48 -10.48 29.71
C PRO A 156 4.74 -9.25 29.14
N ASP A 157 4.75 -9.07 27.82
CA ASP A 157 4.24 -7.88 27.13
C ASP A 157 2.72 -7.73 27.34
N PRO A 158 2.26 -6.59 27.89
CA PRO A 158 0.93 -6.46 28.48
C PRO A 158 -0.24 -6.68 27.50
N LEU A 159 -0.05 -6.36 26.22
CA LEU A 159 -1.04 -6.51 25.15
C LEU A 159 -0.93 -7.86 24.42
N PHE A 160 0.06 -8.72 24.72
CA PHE A 160 0.15 -10.02 24.06
C PHE A 160 -1.12 -10.86 24.26
N LYS A 161 -1.78 -10.72 25.42
CA LYS A 161 -3.08 -11.34 25.70
C LYS A 161 -4.20 -10.87 24.74
N GLU A 162 -4.09 -9.66 24.19
CA GLU A 162 -5.05 -9.05 23.28
C GLU A 162 -4.74 -9.36 21.80
N GLN A 163 -3.54 -9.86 21.50
CA GLN A 163 -3.12 -10.29 20.17
C GLN A 163 -3.70 -11.66 19.82
N TRP A 164 -5.03 -11.72 19.71
CA TRP A 164 -5.81 -12.92 19.40
C TRP A 164 -5.31 -13.68 18.18
N TYR A 165 -4.74 -12.97 17.20
CA TYR A 165 -4.18 -13.51 15.96
C TYR A 165 -2.87 -14.29 16.17
N LEU A 166 -2.21 -14.13 17.32
CA LEU A 166 -0.99 -14.85 17.71
C LEU A 166 -1.24 -15.96 18.73
N ASN A 167 -2.22 -15.77 19.62
CA ASN A 167 -2.33 -16.55 20.86
C ASN A 167 -3.54 -17.49 20.91
N GLY A 168 -4.35 -17.58 19.84
CA GLY A 168 -5.55 -18.40 19.79
C GLY A 168 -6.76 -17.76 20.47
N GLY A 169 -6.74 -16.44 20.68
CA GLY A 169 -7.82 -15.69 21.33
C GLY A 169 -9.04 -15.42 20.45
N ALA A 170 -9.02 -15.80 19.16
CA ALA A 170 -10.18 -15.62 18.29
C ALA A 170 -11.28 -16.64 18.60
N LYS A 171 -12.46 -16.43 17.99
CA LYS A 171 -13.56 -17.40 18.02
C LYS A 171 -13.07 -18.77 17.55
N ASP A 172 -13.51 -19.84 18.23
CA ASP A 172 -13.10 -21.23 17.97
C ASP A 172 -11.58 -21.46 18.09
N GLY A 173 -10.90 -20.51 18.74
CA GLY A 173 -9.48 -20.52 18.99
C GLY A 173 -8.63 -20.17 17.77
N TYR A 174 -9.14 -19.62 16.68
CA TYR A 174 -8.33 -19.37 15.47
C TYR A 174 -7.16 -18.40 15.71
N ASP A 175 -6.03 -18.68 15.05
CA ASP A 175 -4.80 -17.88 15.06
C ASP A 175 -3.91 -18.25 13.86
N MET A 176 -2.75 -17.62 13.73
CA MET A 176 -1.72 -17.99 12.74
C MET A 176 -0.96 -19.28 13.08
N ASN A 177 -1.26 -19.92 14.23
CA ASN A 177 -0.55 -21.10 14.73
C ASN A 177 0.99 -20.93 14.74
N ILE A 178 1.46 -19.78 15.22
CA ILE A 178 2.88 -19.38 15.14
C ILE A 178 3.77 -20.00 16.23
N SER A 179 3.17 -20.40 17.36
CA SER A 179 3.91 -20.89 18.53
C SER A 179 4.90 -22.04 18.23
N PRO A 180 4.58 -23.06 17.42
CA PRO A 180 5.53 -24.11 17.06
C PRO A 180 6.76 -23.62 16.30
N ALA A 181 6.66 -22.50 15.57
CA ALA A 181 7.81 -21.90 14.89
C ALA A 181 8.75 -21.22 15.91
N TRP A 182 8.19 -20.46 16.86
CA TRP A 182 8.96 -19.85 17.94
C TRP A 182 9.63 -20.89 18.85
N GLN A 183 8.95 -22.01 19.15
CA GLN A 183 9.53 -23.12 19.93
C GLN A 183 10.74 -23.77 19.24
N LYS A 184 10.79 -23.69 17.90
CA LYS A 184 11.94 -24.13 17.09
C LYS A 184 13.01 -23.04 16.93
N GLY A 185 12.84 -21.86 17.53
CA GLY A 185 13.76 -20.73 17.46
C GLY A 185 13.58 -19.82 16.23
N TYR A 186 12.54 -20.04 15.40
CA TYR A 186 12.29 -19.18 14.24
C TYR A 186 11.60 -17.88 14.67
N THR A 187 12.37 -16.81 14.80
CA THR A 187 11.92 -15.52 15.36
C THR A 187 12.11 -14.34 14.39
N GLY A 188 12.53 -14.62 13.15
CA GLY A 188 12.89 -13.59 12.17
C GLY A 188 14.34 -13.10 12.26
N LYS A 189 15.13 -13.59 13.22
CA LYS A 189 16.54 -13.22 13.37
C LYS A 189 17.32 -13.39 12.05
N GLY A 190 18.01 -12.32 11.63
CA GLY A 190 18.79 -12.28 10.39
C GLY A 190 17.98 -11.97 9.13
N VAL A 191 16.67 -11.74 9.25
CA VAL A 191 15.81 -11.23 8.17
C VAL A 191 15.64 -9.73 8.36
N VAL A 192 15.73 -8.99 7.25
CA VAL A 192 15.45 -7.55 7.19
C VAL A 192 14.14 -7.35 6.43
N VAL A 193 13.23 -6.55 6.98
CA VAL A 193 11.92 -6.23 6.39
C VAL A 193 11.79 -4.71 6.28
N SER A 194 11.32 -4.21 5.13
CA SER A 194 11.01 -2.79 4.95
C SER A 194 9.51 -2.58 4.78
N ILE A 195 8.95 -1.61 5.51
CA ILE A 195 7.53 -1.23 5.45
C ILE A 195 7.38 -0.03 4.50
N LEU A 196 6.80 -0.26 3.31
CA LEU A 196 6.52 0.78 2.32
C LEU A 196 5.19 1.46 2.65
N ASP A 197 5.23 2.58 3.37
CA ASP A 197 4.03 3.19 3.97
C ASP A 197 4.17 4.70 4.26
N ASP A 198 3.47 5.23 5.26
CA ASP A 198 3.52 6.61 5.74
C ASP A 198 4.69 6.92 6.70
N GLY A 199 5.62 5.98 6.84
CA GLY A 199 6.78 6.06 7.72
C GLY A 199 6.69 5.12 8.92
N ILE A 200 7.79 4.99 9.67
CA ILE A 200 7.82 4.23 10.93
C ILE A 200 8.42 5.08 12.04
N GLN A 201 7.82 5.02 13.23
CA GLN A 201 8.36 5.70 14.39
C GLN A 201 9.59 4.94 14.91
N THR A 202 10.77 5.32 14.44
CA THR A 202 12.04 4.63 14.68
C THR A 202 12.41 4.57 16.16
N ASN A 203 11.96 5.53 16.97
CA ASN A 203 12.20 5.59 18.41
C ASN A 203 11.10 4.99 19.28
N HIS A 204 10.11 4.31 18.70
CA HIS A 204 9.07 3.63 19.47
C HIS A 204 9.69 2.49 20.30
N PRO A 205 9.35 2.29 21.59
CA PRO A 205 10.00 1.28 22.45
C PRO A 205 9.95 -0.16 21.90
N ASP A 206 8.88 -0.51 21.17
CA ASP A 206 8.77 -1.82 20.50
C ASP A 206 9.49 -1.92 19.16
N LEU A 207 10.00 -0.84 18.59
CA LEU A 207 10.65 -0.86 17.28
C LEU A 207 12.13 -0.49 17.35
N ALA A 208 12.53 0.33 18.32
CA ALA A 208 13.85 0.93 18.38
C ALA A 208 15.01 -0.09 18.40
N LEU A 209 14.83 -1.25 19.05
CA LEU A 209 15.87 -2.31 19.06
C LEU A 209 15.97 -3.07 17.74
N ASN A 210 14.87 -3.13 16.98
CA ASN A 210 14.80 -3.83 15.70
C ASN A 210 14.99 -2.89 14.51
N TYR A 211 15.00 -1.57 14.73
CA TYR A 211 15.11 -0.58 13.67
C TYR A 211 16.42 -0.70 12.88
N ASP A 212 16.31 -0.69 11.56
CA ASP A 212 17.44 -0.73 10.62
C ASP A 212 17.37 0.49 9.67
N SER A 213 18.36 1.38 9.80
CA SER A 213 18.48 2.58 8.98
C SER A 213 18.89 2.26 7.54
N GLU A 214 19.63 1.19 7.29
CA GLU A 214 20.04 0.77 5.94
C GLU A 214 18.86 0.16 5.16
N ALA A 215 17.81 -0.26 5.87
CA ALA A 215 16.55 -0.73 5.32
C ALA A 215 15.49 0.39 5.17
N SER A 216 15.88 1.65 5.37
CA SER A 216 14.98 2.78 5.47
C SER A 216 15.31 3.92 4.50
N THR A 217 14.29 4.65 4.07
CA THR A 217 14.42 5.90 3.29
C THR A 217 13.11 6.69 3.32
N ASP A 218 13.18 8.02 3.21
CA ASP A 218 12.03 8.88 2.92
C ASP A 218 12.09 9.37 1.48
N ILE A 219 11.16 8.87 0.66
CA ILE A 219 11.04 9.24 -0.74
C ILE A 219 10.34 10.60 -0.90
N ASN A 220 9.56 11.03 0.09
CA ASN A 220 8.83 12.30 0.01
C ASN A 220 9.78 13.49 0.22
N ASP A 221 10.64 13.39 1.23
CA ASP A 221 11.60 14.45 1.59
C ASP A 221 13.02 14.19 1.01
N ASN A 222 13.20 13.04 0.36
CA ASN A 222 14.44 12.61 -0.29
C ASN A 222 15.63 12.57 0.67
N ASP A 223 15.42 11.92 1.81
CA ASP A 223 16.43 11.65 2.83
C ASP A 223 16.33 10.20 3.36
N ASN A 224 17.05 9.90 4.45
CA ASN A 224 17.10 8.57 5.04
C ASN A 224 16.25 8.44 6.32
N ASP A 225 15.49 9.46 6.72
CA ASP A 225 14.71 9.46 7.96
C ASP A 225 13.24 9.09 7.70
N PRO A 226 12.83 7.84 7.97
CA PRO A 226 11.46 7.41 7.72
C PRO A 226 10.48 7.85 8.81
N MET A 227 10.88 8.72 9.75
CA MET A 227 10.02 9.18 10.83
C MET A 227 8.73 9.80 10.27
N PRO A 228 7.55 9.36 10.73
CA PRO A 228 6.29 9.93 10.29
C PRO A 228 6.14 11.36 10.85
N ARG A 229 5.53 12.24 10.06
CA ARG A 229 5.14 13.58 10.55
C ARG A 229 4.02 13.45 11.58
N ASP A 230 4.18 14.09 12.73
CA ASP A 230 3.20 14.07 13.82
C ASP A 230 2.01 15.01 13.55
N ASN A 231 1.16 14.61 12.60
CA ASN A 231 -0.05 15.34 12.19
C ASN A 231 -1.35 14.55 12.44
N GLY A 232 -1.26 13.38 13.10
CA GLY A 232 -2.38 12.51 13.44
C GLY A 232 -2.80 11.49 12.36
N ASP A 233 -2.38 11.68 11.11
CA ASP A 233 -2.76 10.86 9.97
C ASP A 233 -1.71 9.78 9.62
N ASN A 234 -0.44 10.06 9.89
CA ASN A 234 0.72 9.21 9.58
C ASN A 234 1.08 8.27 10.73
N LYS A 235 0.31 7.19 10.85
CA LYS A 235 0.46 6.18 11.92
C LYS A 235 0.35 4.75 11.40
N HIS A 236 0.09 4.58 10.11
CA HIS A 236 -0.24 3.29 9.53
C HIS A 236 1.02 2.41 9.46
N GLY A 237 2.13 2.94 8.97
CA GLY A 237 3.40 2.22 8.87
C GLY A 237 3.94 1.78 10.22
N THR A 238 3.90 2.63 11.27
CA THR A 238 4.29 2.23 12.64
C THR A 238 3.45 1.05 13.17
N ARG A 239 2.14 1.02 12.90
CA ARG A 239 1.27 -0.11 13.30
C ARG A 239 1.64 -1.39 12.55
N CYS A 240 1.81 -1.29 11.22
CA CYS A 240 2.25 -2.42 10.40
C CYS A 240 3.63 -2.95 10.83
N ALA A 241 4.57 -2.06 11.15
CA ALA A 241 5.89 -2.43 11.66
C ALA A 241 5.80 -3.18 12.99
N GLY A 242 4.91 -2.76 13.89
CA GLY A 242 4.66 -3.44 15.16
C GLY A 242 4.12 -4.86 14.99
N GLU A 243 3.16 -5.07 14.08
CA GLU A 243 2.64 -6.41 13.78
C GLU A 243 3.74 -7.37 13.30
N VAL A 244 4.72 -6.85 12.55
CA VAL A 244 5.83 -7.65 12.02
C VAL A 244 6.91 -7.87 13.07
N ALA A 245 7.44 -6.81 13.68
CA ALA A 245 8.70 -6.83 14.41
C ALA A 245 8.67 -6.03 15.73
N ALA A 246 7.50 -5.88 16.37
CA ALA A 246 7.48 -5.40 17.75
C ALA A 246 8.36 -6.30 18.65
N VAL A 247 9.24 -5.67 19.42
CA VAL A 247 10.18 -6.34 20.32
C VAL A 247 9.40 -7.17 21.35
N ALA A 248 9.80 -8.42 21.53
CA ALA A 248 9.25 -9.26 22.58
C ALA A 248 10.04 -9.13 23.89
N PHE A 249 9.39 -9.42 25.01
CA PHE A 249 10.01 -9.43 26.35
C PHE A 249 10.51 -8.08 26.86
N ASN A 250 9.97 -6.96 26.36
CA ASN A 250 10.31 -5.62 26.82
C ASN A 250 9.25 -5.02 27.77
N ASN A 251 8.16 -5.75 28.04
CA ASN A 251 7.07 -5.32 28.91
C ASN A 251 6.39 -4.03 28.41
N TYR A 252 6.40 -3.83 27.09
CA TYR A 252 5.77 -2.70 26.42
C TYR A 252 4.82 -3.24 25.36
N CYS A 253 3.63 -2.64 25.26
CA CYS A 253 2.60 -3.01 24.29
C CYS A 253 2.51 -4.54 24.03
N GLY A 254 2.76 -5.02 22.80
CA GLY A 254 2.66 -6.43 22.40
C GLY A 254 3.89 -6.88 21.62
N ILE A 255 3.81 -8.02 20.93
CA ILE A 255 4.96 -8.59 20.19
C ILE A 255 4.71 -8.70 18.69
N GLY A 256 5.77 -8.69 17.90
CA GLY A 256 5.73 -8.96 16.47
C GLY A 256 5.72 -10.45 16.16
N VAL A 257 5.21 -10.82 14.99
CA VAL A 257 5.33 -12.16 14.40
C VAL A 257 6.81 -12.62 14.36
N ALA A 258 7.67 -11.70 13.96
CA ALA A 258 9.11 -11.85 13.77
C ALA A 258 9.86 -10.86 14.68
N TYR A 259 9.64 -10.97 15.99
CA TYR A 259 10.13 -10.04 17.01
C TYR A 259 11.67 -9.87 17.12
N ASN A 260 12.47 -10.65 16.37
CA ASN A 260 13.93 -10.49 16.24
C ASN A 260 14.38 -10.12 14.82
N ALA A 261 13.45 -9.80 13.90
CA ALA A 261 13.80 -9.30 12.58
C ALA A 261 14.24 -7.82 12.66
N SER A 262 15.10 -7.41 11.73
CA SER A 262 15.38 -6.00 11.49
C SER A 262 14.24 -5.37 10.69
N ILE A 263 13.83 -4.15 11.04
CA ILE A 263 12.69 -3.45 10.46
C ILE A 263 13.08 -2.05 10.00
N GLY A 264 12.85 -1.75 8.73
CA GLY A 264 13.03 -0.43 8.13
C GLY A 264 11.72 0.16 7.62
N GLY A 265 11.73 1.46 7.34
CA GLY A 265 10.58 2.18 6.80
C GLY A 265 10.92 2.85 5.47
N VAL A 266 10.07 2.69 4.47
CA VAL A 266 10.12 3.47 3.23
C VAL A 266 8.93 4.42 3.24
N ARG A 267 9.17 5.67 3.66
CA ARG A 267 8.12 6.69 3.75
C ARG A 267 7.82 7.21 2.34
N MET A 268 6.61 6.93 1.85
CA MET A 268 6.16 7.31 0.49
C MET A 268 4.66 7.67 0.42
N LEU A 269 3.89 7.41 1.48
CA LEU A 269 2.42 7.60 1.50
C LEU A 269 1.97 8.82 2.31
N ASP A 270 2.89 9.70 2.68
CA ASP A 270 2.69 10.93 3.48
C ASP A 270 2.19 12.12 2.63
N GLY A 271 1.16 11.89 1.82
CA GLY A 271 0.50 12.93 1.02
C GLY A 271 -0.84 13.33 1.62
N THR A 272 -1.07 14.65 1.75
CA THR A 272 -2.37 15.26 2.05
C THR A 272 -3.38 15.07 0.93
#